data_AF-A0A955KQA0-F1
#
_entry.id   AF-A0A955KQA0-F1
#
_cell.length_a   1.000
_cell.length_b   1.000
_cell.length_c   1.000
_cell.angle_alpha   90.00
_cell.angle_beta   90.00
_cell.angle_gamma   90.00
#
_symmetry.space_group_name_H-M   'P 1'
#
loop_
_entity.id
_entity.type
_entity.pdbx_description
1 polymer ?
#
loop_
_entity_poly.entity_id
_entity_poly.type
_entity_poly.pdbx_seq_one_letter_code
_entity_poly.pdbx_strand_id
1 'polypeptide(L)'
;MKKPRNREPYNFSRELIDLRKEKVGNVCEVCGSSDRLFGHHLVPYFLARKNPILAPHLLTRMENLQIVCEKCHDKADADQWTWSDIQLAQIAWALFNIDLQITLDGQKKKKRKRRKRHRKGKRKNTESDGT
;
A
#
# COMPACT_ATOMS: atom_id res chain seq x y z
N MET A 1 -26.14 -2.25 -2.22
CA MET A 1 -24.98 -1.65 -2.94
C MET A 1 -23.70 -2.33 -2.46
N LYS A 2 -22.96 -3.03 -3.34
CA LYS A 2 -21.65 -3.62 -2.98
C LYS A 2 -20.66 -2.49 -2.67
N LYS A 3 -20.00 -2.52 -1.51
CA LYS A 3 -18.91 -1.57 -1.21
C LYS A 3 -17.83 -1.73 -2.27
N PRO A 4 -17.19 -0.64 -2.73
CA PRO A 4 -16.03 -0.78 -3.60
C PRO A 4 -14.94 -1.54 -2.81
N ARG A 5 -14.37 -2.60 -3.40
CA ARG A 5 -13.34 -3.48 -2.78
C ARG A 5 -12.20 -2.72 -2.07
N ASN A 6 -11.91 -1.49 -2.51
CA ASN A 6 -10.90 -0.62 -1.89
C ASN A 6 -11.29 -0.04 -0.51
N ARG A 7 -12.50 -0.30 -0.01
CA ARG A 7 -13.01 0.14 1.31
C ARG A 7 -13.46 -1.00 2.21
N GLU A 8 -13.28 -2.24 1.78
CA GLU A 8 -13.58 -3.38 2.65
C GLU A 8 -12.56 -3.43 3.82
N PRO A 9 -13.01 -3.79 5.05
CA PRO A 9 -12.09 -4.09 6.14
C PRO A 9 -11.14 -5.16 5.66
N TYR A 10 -9.85 -4.88 5.78
CA TYR A 10 -8.84 -5.80 5.35
C TYR A 10 -8.64 -6.86 6.42
N ASN A 11 -9.11 -8.06 6.12
CA ASN A 11 -8.68 -9.26 6.82
C ASN A 11 -7.45 -9.76 6.10
N PHE A 12 -6.29 -9.46 6.67
CA PHE A 12 -5.07 -10.13 6.27
C PHE A 12 -5.24 -11.62 6.59
N SER A 13 -5.24 -12.49 5.58
CA SER A 13 -5.35 -13.92 5.88
C SER A 13 -4.03 -14.35 6.49
N ARG A 14 -4.06 -14.69 7.79
CA ARG A 14 -2.95 -15.33 8.49
C ARG A 14 -2.41 -16.54 7.70
N GLU A 15 -3.30 -17.22 6.98
CA GLU A 15 -2.99 -18.31 6.07
C GLU A 15 -1.98 -17.92 4.98
N LEU A 16 -2.02 -16.69 4.45
CA LEU A 16 -1.05 -16.25 3.43
C LEU A 16 0.36 -16.06 4.01
N ILE A 17 0.47 -15.62 5.26
CA ILE A 17 1.77 -15.60 5.96
C ILE A 17 2.28 -17.02 6.13
N ASP A 18 1.43 -17.90 6.65
CA ASP A 18 1.84 -19.26 6.97
C ASP A 18 2.25 -20.03 5.71
N LEU A 19 1.50 -19.91 4.61
CA LEU A 19 1.86 -20.46 3.30
C LEU A 19 3.19 -19.90 2.76
N ARG A 20 3.45 -18.60 2.91
CA ARG A 20 4.72 -18.02 2.47
C ARG A 20 5.87 -18.48 3.35
N LYS A 21 5.69 -18.56 4.67
CA LYS A 21 6.68 -19.08 5.64
C LYS A 21 7.11 -20.48 5.25
N GLU A 22 6.17 -21.36 4.95
CA GLU A 22 6.47 -22.71 4.46
C GLU A 22 7.26 -22.68 3.16
N LYS A 23 6.84 -21.86 2.18
CA LYS A 23 7.52 -21.73 0.88
C LYS A 23 8.97 -21.27 0.99
N VAL A 24 9.29 -20.44 1.98
CA VAL A 24 10.64 -19.92 2.20
C VAL A 24 11.43 -20.72 3.24
N GLY A 25 10.90 -21.86 3.69
CA GLY A 25 11.60 -22.74 4.63
C GLY A 25 11.65 -22.24 6.07
N ASN A 26 10.69 -21.42 6.50
CA ASN A 26 10.64 -20.83 7.84
C ASN A 26 11.91 -20.07 8.23
N VAL A 27 12.46 -19.31 7.28
CA VAL A 27 13.57 -18.38 7.51
C VAL A 27 13.26 -16.99 6.95
N CYS A 28 13.99 -16.00 7.44
CA CYS A 28 13.98 -14.64 6.93
C CYS A 28 14.56 -14.61 5.51
N GLU A 29 13.80 -14.09 4.55
CA GLU A 29 14.20 -14.00 3.13
C GLU A 29 15.35 -13.00 2.90
N VAL A 30 15.68 -12.17 3.88
CA VAL A 30 16.73 -11.14 3.78
C VAL A 30 18.05 -11.60 4.41
N CYS A 31 17.99 -12.16 5.62
CA CYS A 31 19.20 -12.49 6.40
C CYS A 31 19.32 -13.96 6.79
N GLY A 32 18.34 -14.81 6.47
CA GLY A 32 18.35 -16.25 6.76
C GLY A 32 18.07 -16.63 8.21
N SER A 33 17.84 -15.68 9.12
CA SER A 33 17.47 -15.98 10.52
C SER A 33 16.14 -16.74 10.60
N SER A 34 16.07 -17.72 11.49
CA SER A 34 14.85 -18.46 11.86
C SER A 34 14.19 -17.92 13.14
N ASP A 35 14.66 -16.79 13.66
CA ASP A 35 14.03 -16.09 14.80
C ASP A 35 12.61 -15.66 14.44
N ARG A 36 11.88 -15.10 15.41
CA ARG A 36 10.48 -14.66 15.26
C ARG A 36 10.22 -13.98 13.89
N LEU A 37 9.45 -14.68 13.04
CA LEU A 37 9.19 -14.28 11.66
C LEU A 37 7.85 -13.56 11.50
N PHE A 38 7.88 -12.47 10.73
CA PHE A 38 6.77 -11.60 10.40
C PHE A 38 6.55 -11.57 8.88
N GLY A 39 5.30 -11.38 8.46
CA GLY A 39 4.99 -11.05 7.08
C GLY A 39 5.01 -9.55 6.87
N HIS A 40 5.95 -9.07 6.07
CA HIS A 40 6.07 -7.68 5.67
C HIS A 40 5.49 -7.48 4.27
N HIS A 41 4.79 -6.37 4.05
CA HIS A 41 4.27 -6.04 2.72
C HIS A 41 5.29 -5.22 1.94
N LEU A 42 5.74 -5.71 0.79
CA LEU A 42 6.67 -4.98 -0.08
C LEU A 42 6.09 -3.64 -0.55
N VAL A 43 4.81 -3.61 -0.91
CA VAL A 43 4.06 -2.37 -1.14
C VAL A 43 3.13 -2.10 0.05
N PRO A 44 3.35 -1.02 0.81
CA PRO A 44 2.61 -0.78 2.04
C PRO A 44 1.11 -0.54 1.82
N TYR A 45 0.33 -1.04 2.78
CA TYR A 45 -1.13 -1.01 2.77
C TYR A 45 -1.74 0.38 2.55
N PHE A 46 -1.21 1.39 3.25
CA PHE A 46 -1.70 2.76 3.15
C PHE A 46 -1.54 3.32 1.73
N LEU A 47 -0.52 2.87 1.00
CA LEU A 47 -0.27 3.28 -0.36
C LEU A 47 -1.18 2.56 -1.36
N ALA A 48 -1.33 1.25 -1.18
CA ALA A 48 -2.29 0.46 -1.93
C ALA A 48 -3.68 1.11 -1.86
N ARG A 49 -4.12 1.57 -0.68
CA ARG A 49 -5.38 2.31 -0.52
C ARG A 49 -5.41 3.70 -1.17
N LYS A 50 -4.27 4.36 -1.37
CA LYS A 50 -4.21 5.66 -2.07
C LYS A 50 -4.48 5.50 -3.57
N ASN A 51 -4.25 4.32 -4.14
CA ASN A 51 -4.53 3.99 -5.53
C ASN A 51 -5.64 2.92 -5.64
N PRO A 52 -6.85 3.29 -6.11
CA PRO A 52 -8.00 2.39 -6.15
C PRO A 52 -7.83 1.16 -7.05
N ILE A 53 -6.85 1.16 -7.96
CA ILE A 53 -6.51 0.01 -8.81
C ILE A 53 -5.58 -0.94 -8.05
N LEU A 54 -4.62 -0.41 -7.29
CA LEU A 54 -3.61 -1.20 -6.60
C LEU A 54 -4.20 -2.02 -5.43
N ALA A 55 -5.03 -1.42 -4.58
CA ALA A 55 -5.59 -2.10 -3.39
C ALA A 55 -6.12 -3.53 -3.65
N PRO A 56 -7.01 -3.79 -4.62
CA PRO A 56 -7.52 -5.14 -4.86
C PRO A 56 -6.51 -6.12 -5.46
N HIS A 57 -5.41 -5.64 -6.06
CA HIS A 57 -4.39 -6.50 -6.68
C HIS A 57 -3.21 -6.79 -5.76
N LEU A 58 -2.87 -5.86 -4.85
CA LEU A 58 -1.71 -5.95 -3.98
C LEU A 58 -1.98 -6.71 -2.68
N LEU A 59 -3.19 -6.53 -2.13
CA LEU A 59 -3.48 -6.90 -0.75
C LEU A 59 -3.71 -8.39 -0.54
N THR A 60 -3.96 -9.13 -1.61
CA THR A 60 -4.28 -10.57 -1.56
C THR A 60 -3.21 -11.43 -2.24
N ARG A 61 -2.11 -10.82 -2.70
CA ARG A 61 -1.07 -11.51 -3.45
C ARG A 61 0.10 -11.86 -2.55
N MET A 62 0.45 -13.14 -2.53
CA MET A 62 1.58 -13.66 -1.78
C MET A 62 2.90 -13.04 -2.27
N GLU A 63 2.96 -12.59 -3.53
CA GLU A 63 4.10 -11.89 -4.12
C GLU A 63 4.33 -10.50 -3.52
N ASN A 64 3.30 -9.89 -2.89
CA ASN A 64 3.45 -8.65 -2.15
C ASN A 64 3.92 -8.88 -0.71
N LEU A 65 4.16 -10.14 -0.32
CA LEU A 65 4.57 -10.53 1.02
C LEU A 65 6.02 -10.98 1.02
N GLN A 66 6.77 -10.51 2.00
CA GLN A 66 8.12 -10.98 2.31
C GLN A 66 8.16 -11.43 3.77
N ILE A 67 8.75 -12.60 4.02
CA ILE A 67 8.95 -13.11 5.38
C ILE A 67 10.29 -12.61 5.91
N VAL A 68 10.24 -11.92 7.04
CA VAL A 68 11.39 -11.25 7.63
C VAL A 68 11.43 -11.44 9.14
N CYS A 69 12.63 -11.45 9.72
CA CYS A 69 12.78 -11.35 11.17
C CYS A 69 12.50 -9.91 11.65
N GLU A 70 12.32 -9.72 12.95
CA GLU A 70 12.01 -8.42 13.58
C GLU A 70 12.95 -7.29 13.13
N LYS A 71 14.27 -7.51 13.18
CA LYS A 71 15.26 -6.50 12.78
C LYS A 71 15.13 -6.07 11.30
N CYS A 72 14.90 -7.04 10.41
CA CYS A 72 14.70 -6.76 8.99
C CYS A 72 13.35 -6.11 8.72
N HIS A 73 12.32 -6.48 9.50
CA HIS A 73 11.01 -5.86 9.45
C HIS A 73 11.07 -4.37 9.78
N ASP A 74 11.68 -4.02 10.92
CA ASP A 74 11.79 -2.63 11.37
C ASP A 74 12.57 -1.76 10.37
N LYS A 75 13.64 -2.32 9.81
CA LYS A 75 14.40 -1.65 8.75
C LYS A 75 13.55 -1.41 7.50
N ALA A 76 12.84 -2.45 7.03
CA ALA A 76 12.01 -2.35 5.84
C ALA A 76 10.85 -1.35 6.04
N ASP A 77 10.21 -1.35 7.21
CA ASP A 77 9.20 -0.37 7.56
C ASP A 77 9.78 1.06 7.53
N ALA A 78 10.93 1.29 8.16
CA ALA A 78 11.60 2.60 8.16
C ALA A 78 11.93 3.09 6.73
N ASP A 79 12.45 2.20 5.89
CA ASP A 79 12.80 2.50 4.50
C ASP A 79 11.55 2.90 3.69
N GLN A 80 10.43 2.20 3.88
CA GLN A 80 9.17 2.48 3.17
C GLN A 80 8.59 3.88 3.45
N TRP A 81 8.82 4.43 4.64
CA TRP A 81 8.39 5.80 4.96
C TRP A 81 9.13 6.86 4.14
N THR A 82 10.29 6.52 3.57
CA THR A 82 11.13 7.44 2.79
C THR A 82 10.92 7.36 1.27
N TRP A 83 10.14 6.39 0.79
CA TRP A 83 10.01 6.15 -0.64
C TRP A 83 9.21 7.25 -1.36
N SER A 84 9.78 7.72 -2.48
CA SER A 84 9.12 8.68 -3.36
C SER A 84 7.96 8.04 -4.14
N ASP A 85 7.00 8.87 -4.58
CA ASP A 85 5.88 8.44 -5.43
C ASP A 85 6.34 7.67 -6.70
N ILE A 86 7.55 7.93 -7.21
CA ILE A 86 8.14 7.27 -8.39
C ILE A 86 8.64 5.87 -8.04
N GLN A 87 9.43 5.73 -6.98
CA GLN A 87 9.94 4.42 -6.51
C GLN A 87 8.78 3.46 -6.21
N LEU A 88 7.73 3.99 -5.58
CA LEU A 88 6.52 3.23 -5.30
C LEU A 88 5.81 2.76 -6.58
N ALA A 89 5.77 3.61 -7.62
CA ALA A 89 5.16 3.25 -8.91
C ALA A 89 6.02 2.23 -9.68
N GLN A 90 7.35 2.32 -9.57
CA GLN A 90 8.29 1.34 -10.15
C GLN A 90 8.13 -0.04 -9.50
N ILE A 91 8.01 -0.11 -8.17
CA ILE A 91 7.79 -1.38 -7.44
C ILE A 91 6.42 -1.98 -7.79
N ALA A 92 5.38 -1.15 -7.88
CA ALA A 92 4.06 -1.61 -8.30
C ALA A 92 4.04 -2.15 -9.74
N TRP A 93 4.82 -1.55 -10.64
CA TRP A 93 5.02 -2.06 -11.99
C TRP A 93 5.81 -3.38 -11.99
N ALA A 94 6.96 -3.42 -11.30
CA ALA A 94 7.83 -4.59 -11.27
C ALA A 94 7.15 -5.84 -10.66
N LEU A 95 6.36 -5.67 -9.60
CA LEU A 95 5.74 -6.80 -8.90
C LEU A 95 4.41 -7.24 -9.52
N PHE A 96 3.69 -6.36 -10.22
CA PHE A 96 2.29 -6.62 -10.63
C PHE A 96 2.00 -6.31 -12.10
N ASN A 97 3.01 -5.88 -12.86
CA ASN A 97 2.89 -5.41 -14.24
C ASN A 97 1.82 -4.31 -14.41
N ILE A 98 1.66 -3.46 -13.40
CA ILE A 98 0.70 -2.35 -13.42
C ILE A 98 1.39 -1.14 -14.04
N ASP A 99 0.84 -0.65 -15.13
CA ASP A 99 1.41 0.47 -15.89
C ASP A 99 1.75 1.66 -14.98
N LEU A 100 3.01 2.11 -15.10
CA LEU A 100 3.58 3.23 -14.36
C LEU A 100 2.72 4.50 -14.51
N GLN A 101 2.22 4.76 -15.71
CA GLN A 101 1.41 5.93 -16.05
C GLN A 101 0.03 5.87 -15.38
N ILE A 102 -0.58 4.68 -15.31
CA ILE A 102 -1.85 4.44 -14.59
C ILE A 102 -1.68 4.74 -13.09
N THR A 103 -0.53 4.33 -12.53
CA THR A 103 -0.21 4.56 -11.11
C THR A 103 -0.02 6.04 -10.80
N LEU A 104 0.72 6.75 -11.65
CA LEU A 104 0.96 8.20 -11.53
C LEU A 104 -0.32 9.03 -11.78
N ASP A 105 -1.18 8.62 -12.70
CA ASP A 105 -2.40 9.38 -13.05
C ASP A 105 -3.54 9.19 -12.03
N GLY A 106 -3.62 8.01 -11.40
CA GLY A 106 -4.51 7.78 -10.24
C GLY A 106 -4.22 8.76 -9.09
N GLN A 107 -2.93 9.02 -8.82
CA GLN A 107 -2.45 9.99 -7.84
C GLN A 107 -2.79 11.45 -8.23
N LYS A 108 -2.57 11.85 -9.49
CA LYS A 108 -2.94 13.19 -10.00
C LYS A 108 -4.44 13.46 -9.89
N LYS A 109 -5.29 12.47 -10.19
CA LYS A 109 -6.76 12.59 -10.10
C LYS A 109 -7.21 12.83 -8.66
N LYS A 110 -6.54 12.23 -7.67
CA LYS A 110 -6.77 12.47 -6.22
C LYS A 110 -6.33 13.88 -5.79
N LYS A 111 -5.15 14.36 -6.20
CA LYS A 111 -4.69 15.75 -5.95
C LYS A 111 -5.68 16.77 -6.55
N ARG A 112 -6.15 16.56 -7.79
CA ARG A 112 -7.18 17.41 -8.43
C ARG A 112 -8.50 17.41 -7.65
N LYS A 113 -9.00 16.24 -7.20
CA LYS A 113 -10.22 16.14 -6.38
C LYS A 113 -10.07 16.84 -5.03
N ARG A 114 -8.92 16.71 -4.35
CA ARG A 114 -8.62 17.38 -3.07
C ARG A 114 -8.61 18.91 -3.26
N ARG A 115 -7.95 19.42 -4.31
CA ARG A 115 -7.97 20.85 -4.66
C ARG A 115 -9.38 21.38 -4.93
N LYS A 116 -10.22 20.63 -5.66
CA LYS A 116 -11.63 21.00 -5.89
C LYS A 116 -12.44 21.06 -4.59
N ARG A 117 -12.27 20.09 -3.68
CA ARG A 117 -12.94 20.08 -2.37
C ARG A 117 -12.51 21.25 -1.48
N HIS A 118 -11.22 21.55 -1.45
CA HIS A 118 -10.68 22.68 -0.69
C HIS A 118 -11.21 24.03 -1.21
N ARG A 119 -11.28 24.22 -2.54
CA ARG A 119 -11.92 25.40 -3.14
C ARG A 119 -13.40 25.52 -2.79
N LYS A 120 -14.15 24.40 -2.77
CA LYS A 120 -15.57 24.40 -2.34
C LYS A 120 -15.73 24.69 -0.84
N GLY A 121 -14.84 24.20 0.01
CA GLY A 121 -14.85 24.49 1.44
C GLY A 121 -14.55 25.96 1.75
N LYS A 122 -13.56 26.55 1.07
CA LYS A 122 -13.26 27.98 1.19
C LYS A 122 -14.42 28.88 0.77
N ARG A 123 -15.13 28.54 -0.33
CA ARG A 123 -16.32 29.28 -0.78
C ARG A 123 -17.45 29.27 0.25
N LYS A 124 -17.68 28.13 0.91
CA LYS A 124 -18.72 28.02 1.95
C LYS A 124 -18.38 28.86 3.19
N ASN A 125 -17.11 28.91 3.62
CA ASN A 125 -16.73 29.75 4.76
C ASN A 125 -16.87 31.25 4.46
N THR A 126 -16.52 31.70 3.25
CA THR A 126 -16.72 33.12 2.85
C THR A 126 -18.18 33.55 2.73
N GLU A 127 -19.11 32.61 2.54
CA GLU A 127 -20.56 32.88 2.56
C GLU A 127 -21.16 32.84 3.98
N SER A 128 -20.39 32.36 4.98
CA SER A 128 -20.84 32.24 6.39
C SER A 128 -20.43 33.43 7.27
N ASP A 129 -19.37 34.15 6.89
CA ASP A 129 -18.83 35.30 7.64
C ASP A 129 -19.38 36.66 7.12
N GLY A 130 -20.43 36.63 6.30
CA GLY A 130 -21.02 37.78 5.62
C GLY A 130 -22.46 38.10 6.00
N THR A 131 -22.86 37.83 7.25
CA THR A 131 -24.12 38.26 7.88
C THR A 131 -23.86 38.90 9.22
#